data_AF-A0A2U3KJI9-F1
#
_entry.id   AF-A0A2U3KJI9-F1
#
_cell.length_a   1.000
_cell.length_b   1.000
_cell.length_c   1.000
_cell.angle_alpha   90.00
_cell.angle_beta   90.00
_cell.angle_gamma   90.00
#
_symmetry.space_group_name_H-M   'P 1'
#
loop_
_entity.id
_entity.type
_entity.pdbx_description
1 polymer ?
#
loop_
_entity_poly.entity_id
_entity_poly.type
_entity_poly.pdbx_seq_one_letter_code
_entity_poly.pdbx_strand_id
1 'polypeptide(L)'
;MNSAWLQRTILRAASFLAPGDQRAEWLEEWRSELWYVPRRGATRFCLGAFRDALWLRRNNLSPAKPIQACLESPLGCLAFLAACAAVSSLIVALLPAPRRGPPSWHMGIRELPEGCMATLMLSCLLFPAIRMAMGRAAADPHPVPWTGRLRLGIFLGLKIALVQPILLCGLVLGFLIGPVAPFAPQVAMSAIWTFTIRWVFADQQRRCPVCLRLTNDPIRIGTPSETFLEWYGSESMCSRGHGLLQISGMPASYSEQAQWLRLGDSWSGLFRSGLPSSEAAGVRPR
;
A
#
# COMPACT_ATOMS: atom_id res chain seq x y z
N MET A 1 30.19 15.09 -27.17
CA MET A 1 29.14 14.13 -26.74
C MET A 1 27.92 14.35 -27.64
N ASN A 2 27.52 13.39 -28.46
CA ASN A 2 26.47 13.59 -29.47
C ASN A 2 25.12 13.92 -28.78
N SER A 3 24.47 15.02 -29.19
CA SER A 3 23.21 15.49 -28.57
C SER A 3 22.09 14.44 -28.59
N ALA A 4 22.10 13.56 -29.58
CA ALA A 4 21.19 12.42 -29.68
C ALA A 4 21.37 11.39 -28.55
N TRP A 5 22.60 11.22 -28.05
CA TRP A 5 22.89 10.30 -26.94
C TRP A 5 22.34 10.85 -25.62
N LEU A 6 22.49 12.16 -25.39
CA LEU A 6 21.95 12.85 -24.22
C LEU A 6 20.41 12.73 -24.15
N GLN A 7 19.70 12.91 -25.27
CA GLN A 7 18.24 12.79 -25.31
C GLN A 7 17.78 11.36 -24.96
N ARG A 8 18.45 10.35 -25.52
CA ARG A 8 18.15 8.94 -25.25
C ARG A 8 18.44 8.54 -23.80
N THR A 9 19.50 9.07 -23.19
CA THR A 9 19.80 8.80 -21.78
C THR A 9 18.79 9.45 -20.85
N ILE A 10 18.34 10.67 -21.16
CA ILE A 10 17.27 11.35 -20.41
C ILE A 10 15.98 10.53 -20.45
N LEU A 11 15.52 10.10 -21.64
CA LEU A 11 14.32 9.27 -21.76
C LEU A 11 14.45 7.92 -21.04
N ARG A 12 15.63 7.29 -21.11
CA ARG A 12 15.89 6.04 -20.39
C ARG A 12 15.85 6.24 -18.88
N ALA A 13 16.40 7.35 -18.36
CA ALA A 13 16.30 7.71 -16.96
C ALA A 13 14.84 7.94 -16.53
N ALA A 14 14.07 8.69 -17.31
CA ALA A 14 12.65 8.93 -17.06
C ALA A 14 11.82 7.62 -17.10
N SER A 15 12.16 6.67 -17.98
CA SER A 15 11.45 5.39 -18.07
C SER A 15 11.49 4.55 -16.78
N PHE A 16 12.50 4.73 -15.94
CA PHE A 16 12.55 4.06 -14.63
C PHE A 16 11.47 4.54 -13.66
N LEU A 17 10.93 5.75 -13.89
CA LEU A 17 9.77 6.25 -13.16
C LEU A 17 8.45 5.70 -13.71
N ALA A 18 8.41 5.26 -14.97
CA ALA A 18 7.21 4.65 -15.54
C ALA A 18 6.97 3.24 -14.94
N PRO A 19 5.69 2.84 -14.77
CA PRO A 19 5.27 1.50 -14.39
C PRO A 19 5.91 0.42 -15.26
N GLY A 20 6.33 -0.68 -14.63
CA GLY A 20 7.18 -1.68 -15.29
C GLY A 20 6.50 -2.40 -16.47
N ASP A 21 5.19 -2.57 -16.39
CA ASP A 21 4.35 -3.20 -17.42
C ASP A 21 4.17 -2.32 -18.67
N GLN A 22 4.17 -1.00 -18.52
CA GLN A 22 4.00 -0.04 -19.63
C GLN A 22 5.30 0.65 -20.04
N ARG A 23 6.41 0.39 -19.34
CA ARG A 23 7.69 1.09 -19.56
C ARG A 23 8.20 0.97 -21.00
N ALA A 24 8.07 -0.21 -21.60
CA ALA A 24 8.56 -0.47 -22.96
C ALA A 24 7.77 0.34 -23.99
N GLU A 25 6.44 0.22 -23.95
CA GLU A 25 5.51 0.96 -24.80
C GLU A 25 5.66 2.48 -24.62
N TRP A 26 5.68 2.96 -23.37
CA TRP A 26 5.90 4.37 -23.04
C TRP A 26 7.23 4.90 -23.59
N LEU A 27 8.31 4.11 -23.52
CA LEU A 27 9.61 4.54 -24.03
C LEU A 27 9.64 4.58 -25.56
N GLU A 28 8.90 3.70 -26.23
CA GLU A 28 8.76 3.69 -27.69
C GLU A 28 7.95 4.89 -28.19
N GLU A 29 6.84 5.20 -27.52
CA GLU A 29 6.02 6.38 -27.79
C GLU A 29 6.86 7.66 -27.70
N TRP A 30 7.54 7.90 -26.58
CA TRP A 30 8.40 9.08 -26.39
C TRP A 30 9.57 9.15 -27.38
N ARG A 31 10.09 8.01 -27.83
CA ARG A 31 11.13 7.97 -28.89
C ARG A 31 10.55 8.34 -30.26
N SER A 32 9.33 7.92 -30.55
CA SER A 32 8.63 8.26 -31.78
C SER A 32 8.33 9.76 -31.83
N GLU A 33 7.88 10.36 -30.72
CA GLU A 33 7.60 11.79 -30.63
C GLU A 33 8.85 12.65 -30.77
N LEU A 34 9.97 12.20 -30.18
CA LEU A 34 11.26 12.88 -30.28
C LEU A 34 11.72 13.09 -31.74
N TRP A 35 11.30 12.21 -32.67
CA TRP A 35 11.63 12.32 -34.09
C TRP A 35 11.07 13.61 -34.72
N TYR A 36 9.93 14.10 -34.24
CA TYR A 36 9.27 15.30 -34.76
C TYR A 36 9.73 16.59 -34.09
N VAL A 37 10.51 16.52 -33.00
CA VAL A 37 10.92 17.69 -32.23
C VAL A 37 12.19 18.32 -32.81
N PRO A 38 12.20 19.65 -33.10
CA PRO A 38 13.40 20.33 -33.57
C PRO A 38 14.57 20.17 -32.59
N ARG A 39 15.79 19.98 -33.13
CA ARG A 39 17.00 19.71 -32.33
C ARG A 39 17.27 20.73 -31.21
N ARG A 40 16.89 22.00 -31.40
CA ARG A 40 17.06 23.07 -30.41
C ARG A 40 16.13 22.93 -29.18
N GLY A 41 15.00 22.24 -29.30
CA GLY A 41 14.01 22.05 -28.22
C GLY A 41 13.97 20.64 -27.60
N ALA A 42 14.65 19.68 -28.23
CA ALA A 42 14.57 18.27 -27.88
C ALA A 42 14.98 17.95 -26.42
N THR A 43 15.95 18.65 -25.84
CA THR A 43 16.33 18.43 -24.43
C THR A 43 15.25 18.86 -23.45
N ARG A 44 14.62 20.02 -23.68
CA ARG A 44 13.50 20.53 -22.88
C ARG A 44 12.27 19.62 -23.00
N PHE A 45 12.01 19.11 -24.20
CA PHE A 45 10.99 18.11 -24.45
C PHE A 45 11.24 16.82 -23.64
N CYS A 46 12.45 16.24 -23.72
CA CYS A 46 12.80 15.04 -22.96
C CYS A 46 12.71 15.22 -21.43
N LEU A 47 12.92 16.44 -20.91
CA LEU A 47 12.70 16.73 -19.49
C LEU A 47 11.21 16.68 -19.09
N GLY A 48 10.30 16.95 -20.03
CA GLY A 48 8.86 16.77 -19.83
C GLY A 48 8.46 15.32 -19.55
N ALA A 49 9.23 14.36 -20.08
CA ALA A 49 9.00 12.93 -19.90
C ALA A 49 9.06 12.48 -18.42
N PHE A 50 9.79 13.19 -17.55
CA PHE A 50 9.77 12.91 -16.11
C PHE A 50 8.41 13.20 -15.48
N ARG A 51 7.78 14.33 -15.85
CA ARG A 51 6.48 14.71 -15.33
C ARG A 51 5.40 13.74 -15.82
N ASP A 52 5.49 13.36 -17.08
CA ASP A 52 4.59 12.37 -17.68
C ASP A 52 4.76 10.99 -17.03
N ALA A 53 5.98 10.46 -16.92
CA ALA A 53 6.24 9.20 -16.23
C ALA A 53 5.78 9.21 -14.75
N LEU A 54 5.98 10.32 -14.04
CA LEU A 54 5.48 10.51 -12.67
C LEU A 54 3.96 10.56 -12.62
N TRP A 55 3.32 11.23 -13.58
CA TRP A 55 1.88 11.29 -13.68
C TRP A 55 1.32 9.90 -13.97
N LEU A 56 1.90 9.18 -14.94
CA LEU A 56 1.53 7.82 -15.28
C LEU A 56 1.68 6.92 -14.07
N ARG A 57 2.82 6.94 -13.36
CA ARG A 57 3.03 6.13 -12.14
C ARG A 57 2.02 6.42 -11.03
N ARG A 58 1.65 7.68 -10.85
CA ARG A 58 0.64 8.08 -9.85
C ARG A 58 -0.77 7.68 -10.28
N ASN A 59 -1.02 7.62 -11.58
CA ASN A 59 -2.34 7.36 -12.13
C ASN A 59 -2.54 5.94 -12.64
N ASN A 60 -1.49 5.13 -12.69
CA ASN A 60 -1.59 3.78 -13.16
C ASN A 60 -2.29 2.93 -12.09
N LEU A 61 -3.45 2.41 -12.46
CA LEU A 61 -4.26 1.52 -11.63
C LEU A 61 -3.83 0.05 -11.81
N SER A 62 -2.83 -0.20 -12.67
CA SER A 62 -2.40 -1.55 -13.01
C SER A 62 -1.92 -2.30 -11.75
N PRO A 63 -2.52 -3.47 -11.44
CA PRO A 63 -2.17 -4.21 -10.25
C PRO A 63 -0.76 -4.79 -10.40
N ALA A 64 0.06 -4.63 -9.37
CA ALA A 64 1.32 -5.37 -9.27
C ALA A 64 1.00 -6.85 -9.02
N LYS A 65 0.73 -7.60 -10.11
CA LYS A 65 0.04 -8.91 -10.12
C LYS A 65 0.53 -9.97 -9.12
N PRO A 66 1.84 -10.24 -8.90
CA PRO A 66 2.23 -11.39 -8.07
C PRO A 66 2.16 -11.12 -6.56
N ILE A 67 2.62 -9.95 -6.10
CA ILE A 67 2.65 -9.61 -4.67
C ILE A 67 1.24 -9.23 -4.19
N GLN A 68 0.47 -8.54 -5.04
CA GLN A 68 -0.88 -8.14 -4.72
C GLN A 68 -1.79 -9.37 -4.54
N ALA A 69 -1.71 -10.37 -5.43
CA ALA A 69 -2.47 -11.61 -5.31
C ALA A 69 -2.20 -12.38 -4.00
N CYS A 70 -0.95 -12.35 -3.50
CA CYS A 70 -0.62 -12.98 -2.22
C CYS A 70 -1.22 -12.21 -1.02
N LEU A 71 -1.23 -10.87 -1.08
CA LEU A 71 -1.72 -9.98 -0.03
C LEU A 71 -3.24 -9.74 -0.06
N GLU A 72 -3.92 -10.18 -1.13
CA GLU A 72 -5.37 -10.13 -1.27
C GLU A 72 -6.07 -10.87 -0.14
N SER A 73 -5.56 -12.06 0.22
CA SER A 73 -6.12 -12.85 1.31
C SER A 73 -5.60 -12.35 2.67
N PRO A 74 -6.45 -12.32 3.71
CA PRO A 74 -6.01 -11.91 5.05
C PRO A 74 -4.94 -12.85 5.60
N LEU A 75 -5.07 -14.15 5.36
CA LEU A 75 -4.07 -15.14 5.80
C LEU A 75 -2.74 -14.99 5.06
N GLY A 76 -2.76 -14.74 3.74
CA GLY A 76 -1.54 -14.49 2.97
C GLY A 76 -0.81 -13.23 3.44
N CYS A 77 -1.54 -12.15 3.74
CA CYS A 77 -0.97 -10.95 4.34
C CYS A 77 -0.32 -11.23 5.71
N LEU A 78 -0.99 -11.99 6.58
CA LEU A 78 -0.45 -12.32 7.90
C LEU A 78 0.74 -13.26 7.82
N ALA A 79 0.69 -14.26 6.94
CA ALA A 79 1.79 -15.19 6.72
C ALA A 79 3.04 -14.48 6.20
N PHE A 80 2.86 -13.56 5.24
CA PHE A 80 3.95 -12.71 4.74
C PHE A 80 4.57 -11.86 5.86
N LEU A 81 3.73 -11.18 6.65
CA LEU A 81 4.22 -10.38 7.78
C LEU A 81 4.89 -11.23 8.86
N ALA A 82 4.38 -12.43 9.13
CA ALA A 82 4.99 -13.37 10.07
C ALA A 82 6.36 -13.86 9.58
N ALA A 83 6.51 -14.12 8.28
CA ALA A 83 7.80 -14.47 7.70
C ALA A 83 8.80 -13.30 7.83
N CYS A 84 8.40 -12.07 7.49
CA CYS A 84 9.23 -10.88 7.68
C CYS A 84 9.59 -10.64 9.15
N ALA A 85 8.63 -10.83 10.06
CA ALA A 85 8.84 -10.71 11.50
C ALA A 85 9.86 -11.74 12.01
N ALA A 86 9.73 -13.01 11.61
CA ALA A 86 10.65 -14.07 11.99
C ALA A 86 12.08 -13.79 11.50
N VAL A 87 12.24 -13.36 10.24
CA VAL A 87 13.54 -12.97 9.68
C VAL A 87 14.11 -11.76 10.44
N SER A 88 13.29 -10.75 10.74
CA SER A 88 13.73 -9.56 11.49
C SER A 88 14.19 -9.91 12.91
N SER A 89 13.44 -10.77 13.61
CA SER A 89 13.81 -11.27 14.93
C SER A 89 15.10 -12.10 14.89
N LEU A 90 15.28 -12.92 13.86
CA LEU A 90 16.51 -13.68 13.66
C LEU A 90 17.70 -12.74 13.44
N ILE A 91 17.57 -11.71 12.62
CA ILE A 91 18.61 -10.69 12.40
C ILE A 91 18.99 -10.04 13.74
N VAL A 92 18.01 -9.60 14.54
CA VAL A 92 18.27 -9.00 15.85
C VAL A 92 19.01 -9.97 16.77
N ALA A 93 18.62 -11.25 16.80
CA ALA A 93 19.28 -12.27 17.62
C ALA A 93 20.70 -12.61 17.15
N LEU A 94 21.00 -12.44 15.86
CA LEU A 94 22.32 -12.72 15.27
C LEU A 94 23.27 -11.51 15.29
N LEU A 95 22.77 -10.30 15.54
CA LEU A 95 23.61 -9.10 15.54
C LEU A 95 24.58 -9.14 16.73
N PRO A 96 25.90 -8.96 16.50
CA PRO A 96 26.89 -9.02 17.56
C PRO A 96 26.71 -7.86 18.53
N ALA A 97 26.75 -8.16 19.83
CA ALA A 97 26.65 -7.15 20.88
C ALA A 97 27.73 -6.07 20.69
N PRO A 98 27.40 -4.77 20.81
CA PRO A 98 28.38 -3.71 20.72
C PRO A 98 29.43 -3.89 21.83
N ARG A 99 30.69 -4.11 21.46
CA ARG A 99 31.82 -4.32 22.38
C ARG A 99 32.11 -3.15 23.33
N ARG A 100 31.51 -1.98 23.09
CA ARG A 100 31.63 -0.78 23.93
C ARG A 100 30.26 -0.09 24.02
N GLY A 101 29.39 -0.66 24.83
CA GLY A 101 28.11 -0.07 25.24
C GLY A 101 27.78 -0.54 26.66
N PRO A 102 26.86 0.13 27.38
CA PRO A 102 26.45 -0.32 28.70
C PRO A 102 25.93 -1.78 28.64
N PRO A 103 26.06 -2.57 29.71
CA PRO A 103 25.81 -4.02 29.72
C PRO A 103 24.35 -4.45 29.43
N SER A 104 23.43 -3.52 29.20
CA SER A 104 21.99 -3.76 29.02
C SER A 104 21.54 -4.07 27.59
N TRP A 105 22.45 -4.18 26.61
CA TRP A 105 22.09 -4.34 25.19
C TRP A 105 22.16 -5.80 24.68
N HIS A 106 22.31 -6.77 25.57
CA HIS A 106 22.10 -8.18 25.22
C HIS A 106 20.60 -8.46 25.04
N MET A 107 20.07 -8.18 23.84
CA MET A 107 18.74 -8.68 23.47
C MET A 107 18.84 -10.18 23.14
N GLY A 108 18.84 -11.01 24.18
CA GLY A 108 18.51 -12.43 24.00
C GLY A 108 17.09 -12.57 23.46
N ILE A 109 16.76 -13.73 22.89
CA ILE A 109 15.38 -14.05 22.44
C ILE A 109 14.34 -13.79 23.55
N ARG A 110 14.73 -13.91 24.82
CA ARG A 110 13.90 -13.64 25.99
C ARG A 110 13.55 -12.15 26.20
N GLU A 111 14.38 -11.23 25.70
CA GLU A 111 14.20 -9.77 25.82
C GLU A 111 13.47 -9.16 24.60
N LEU A 112 13.26 -9.96 23.54
CA LEU A 112 12.47 -9.59 22.37
C LEU A 112 11.07 -9.03 22.74
N PRO A 113 10.29 -9.61 23.66
CA PRO A 113 9.00 -9.04 24.06
C PRO A 113 9.15 -7.65 24.67
N GLU A 114 10.17 -7.39 25.49
CA GLU A 114 10.39 -6.07 26.10
C GLU A 114 10.70 -5.01 25.02
N GLY A 115 11.57 -5.37 24.05
CA GLY A 115 11.85 -4.52 22.89
C GLY A 115 10.59 -4.23 22.06
N CYS A 116 9.78 -5.24 21.77
CA CYS A 116 8.51 -5.08 21.06
C CYS A 116 7.50 -4.21 21.83
N MET A 117 7.48 -4.28 23.17
CA MET A 117 6.64 -3.41 24.00
C MET A 117 7.12 -1.96 23.94
N ALA A 118 8.44 -1.72 23.98
CA ALA A 118 9.00 -0.39 23.81
C ALA A 118 8.67 0.22 22.44
N THR A 119 8.77 -0.57 21.35
CA THR A 119 8.35 -0.11 20.02
C THR A 119 6.85 0.11 19.94
N LEU A 120 6.04 -0.70 20.62
CA LEU A 120 4.59 -0.49 20.65
C LEU A 120 4.25 0.84 21.33
N MET A 121 4.89 1.16 22.46
CA MET A 121 4.72 2.45 23.13
C MET A 121 5.11 3.62 22.22
N LEU A 122 6.23 3.52 21.50
CA LEU A 122 6.64 4.56 20.54
C LEU A 122 5.61 4.71 19.40
N SER A 123 5.06 3.59 18.91
CA SER A 123 3.99 3.59 17.90
C SER A 123 2.74 4.32 18.40
N CYS A 124 2.35 4.10 19.66
CA CYS A 124 1.21 4.79 20.30
C CYS A 124 1.45 6.29 20.42
N LEU A 125 2.69 6.73 20.71
CA LEU A 125 3.04 8.15 20.77
C LEU A 125 2.98 8.83 19.39
N LEU A 126 3.34 8.11 18.32
CA LEU A 126 3.29 8.63 16.94
C LEU A 126 1.88 8.57 16.33
N PHE A 127 1.00 7.74 16.88
CA PHE A 127 -0.38 7.56 16.42
C PHE A 127 -1.18 8.88 16.22
N PRO A 128 -1.21 9.84 17.16
CA PRO A 128 -1.96 11.09 16.97
C PRO A 128 -1.45 11.92 15.79
N ALA A 129 -0.13 12.03 15.61
CA ALA A 129 0.46 12.74 14.47
C ALA A 129 0.07 12.09 13.13
N ILE A 130 0.04 10.75 13.10
CA ILE A 130 -0.34 9.98 11.92
C ILE A 130 -1.83 10.11 11.63
N ARG A 131 -2.68 10.10 12.67
CA ARG A 131 -4.12 10.33 12.52
C ARG A 131 -4.42 11.71 11.96
N MET A 132 -3.69 12.73 12.40
CA MET A 132 -3.79 14.09 11.85
C MET A 132 -3.37 14.12 10.37
N ALA A 133 -2.30 13.43 10.00
CA ALA A 133 -1.82 13.35 8.62
C ALA A 133 -2.71 12.53 7.68
N MET A 134 -3.44 11.53 8.19
CA MET A 134 -4.34 10.69 7.39
C MET A 134 -5.75 11.26 7.22
N GLY A 135 -6.09 12.35 7.92
CA GLY A 135 -7.45 12.90 7.93
C GLY A 135 -8.41 12.10 8.82
N ARG A 136 -9.59 12.67 9.10
CA ARG A 136 -10.63 11.97 9.87
C ARG A 136 -11.20 10.83 9.03
N ALA A 137 -11.29 9.63 9.62
CA ALA A 137 -12.08 8.54 9.06
C ALA A 137 -13.54 8.98 8.93
N ALA A 138 -14.17 8.65 7.80
CA ALA A 138 -15.58 8.93 7.59
C ALA A 138 -16.44 8.32 8.68
N ALA A 139 -17.41 9.10 9.14
CA ALA A 139 -18.52 8.55 9.89
C ALA A 139 -19.33 7.68 8.92
N ASP A 140 -19.19 6.35 9.02
CA ASP A 140 -19.99 5.43 8.24
C ASP A 140 -21.48 5.65 8.55
N PRO A 141 -22.33 5.98 7.56
CA PRO A 141 -23.78 6.14 7.77
C PRO A 141 -24.47 4.84 8.17
N HIS A 142 -23.82 3.68 8.00
CA HIS A 142 -24.40 2.38 8.29
C HIS A 142 -23.51 1.54 9.22
N PRO A 143 -24.05 1.09 10.37
CA PRO A 143 -23.26 0.34 11.34
C PRO A 143 -22.90 -1.03 10.79
N VAL A 144 -21.60 -1.27 10.58
CA VAL A 144 -21.07 -2.62 10.39
C VAL A 144 -21.47 -3.48 11.60
N PRO A 145 -22.00 -4.70 11.41
CA PRO A 145 -22.32 -5.63 12.49
C PRO A 145 -21.14 -5.82 13.44
N TRP A 146 -21.42 -5.97 14.73
CA TRP A 146 -20.41 -6.06 15.78
C TRP A 146 -19.41 -7.21 15.57
N THR A 147 -19.87 -8.33 15.01
CA THR A 147 -19.01 -9.47 14.64
C THR A 147 -17.98 -9.12 13.55
N GLY A 148 -18.35 -8.25 12.61
CA GLY A 148 -17.43 -7.68 11.63
C GLY A 148 -16.39 -6.81 12.33
N ARG A 149 -16.83 -5.88 13.18
CA ARG A 149 -15.92 -4.98 13.92
C ARG A 149 -14.88 -5.74 14.75
N LEU A 150 -15.27 -6.82 15.43
CA LEU A 150 -14.33 -7.68 16.16
C LEU A 150 -13.30 -8.32 15.24
N ARG A 151 -13.73 -8.87 14.09
CA ARG A 151 -12.80 -9.48 13.12
C ARG A 151 -11.81 -8.47 12.55
N LEU A 152 -12.26 -7.26 12.21
CA LEU A 152 -11.35 -6.17 11.80
C LEU A 152 -10.38 -5.82 12.93
N GLY A 153 -10.88 -5.68 14.16
CA GLY A 153 -10.07 -5.35 15.33
C GLY A 153 -8.98 -6.38 15.61
N ILE A 154 -9.33 -7.68 15.56
CA ILE A 154 -8.39 -8.79 15.73
C ILE A 154 -7.35 -8.78 14.60
N PHE A 155 -7.79 -8.62 13.35
CA PHE A 155 -6.88 -8.59 12.20
C PHE A 155 -5.89 -7.41 12.28
N LEU A 156 -6.40 -6.22 12.62
CA LEU A 156 -5.57 -5.03 12.83
C LEU A 156 -4.60 -5.23 14.01
N GLY A 157 -5.07 -5.76 15.13
CA GLY A 157 -4.25 -6.03 16.31
C GLY A 157 -3.11 -7.00 16.00
N LEU A 158 -3.42 -8.11 15.31
CA LEU A 158 -2.41 -9.08 14.88
C LEU A 158 -1.41 -8.46 13.90
N LYS A 159 -1.89 -7.63 12.97
CA LYS A 159 -1.03 -6.90 12.03
C LYS A 159 -0.07 -5.95 12.74
N ILE A 160 -0.55 -5.17 13.71
CA ILE A 160 0.27 -4.28 14.53
C ILE A 160 1.32 -5.08 15.32
N ALA A 161 0.92 -6.21 15.91
CA ALA A 161 1.82 -7.08 16.65
C ALA A 161 2.94 -7.65 15.77
N LEU A 162 2.63 -8.14 14.56
CA LEU A 162 3.61 -8.67 13.61
C LEU A 162 4.56 -7.61 13.04
N VAL A 163 4.14 -6.35 13.00
CA VAL A 163 4.99 -5.23 12.54
C VAL A 163 6.01 -4.81 13.60
N GLN A 164 5.75 -5.02 14.90
CA GLN A 164 6.67 -4.64 15.98
C GLN A 164 8.10 -5.19 15.83
N PRO A 165 8.32 -6.50 15.62
CA PRO A 165 9.68 -7.03 15.48
C PRO A 165 10.42 -6.47 14.25
N ILE A 166 9.70 -6.09 13.19
CA ILE A 166 10.28 -5.45 12.00
C ILE A 166 10.77 -4.04 12.35
N LEU A 167 9.95 -3.26 13.06
CA LEU A 167 10.33 -1.92 13.52
C LEU A 167 11.47 -1.96 14.53
N LEU A 168 11.47 -2.94 15.43
CA LEU A 168 12.55 -3.17 16.40
C LEU A 168 13.88 -3.46 15.68
N CYS A 169 13.86 -4.34 14.69
CA CYS A 169 15.06 -4.64 13.89
C CYS A 169 15.59 -3.38 13.18
N GLY A 170 14.71 -2.58 12.58
CA GLY A 170 15.07 -1.28 12.02
C GLY A 170 15.73 -0.37 13.04
N LEU A 171 15.12 -0.22 14.23
CA LEU A 171 15.65 0.62 15.32
C LEU A 171 17.06 0.19 15.74
N VAL A 172 17.27 -1.11 15.97
CA VAL A 172 18.58 -1.66 16.36
C VAL A 172 19.63 -1.39 15.28
N LEU A 173 19.28 -1.61 14.01
CA LEU A 173 20.19 -1.34 12.90
C LEU A 173 20.51 0.16 12.76
N GLY A 174 19.52 1.03 12.99
CA GLY A 174 19.71 2.48 13.00
C GLY A 174 20.67 2.94 14.10
N PHE A 175 20.59 2.35 15.28
CA PHE A 175 21.54 2.61 16.37
C PHE A 175 22.97 2.14 16.04
N LEU A 176 23.13 0.98 15.39
CA LEU A 176 24.44 0.48 14.97
C LEU A 176 25.10 1.38 13.91
N ILE A 177 24.30 1.99 13.03
CA ILE A 177 24.79 2.87 11.95
C ILE A 177 24.99 4.32 12.45
N GLY A 178 24.26 4.74 13.49
CA GLY A 178 24.29 6.08 14.08
C GLY A 178 25.68 6.72 14.28
N PRO A 179 26.70 5.99 14.77
CA PRO A 179 28.05 6.51 14.94
C PRO A 179 28.75 6.92 13.63
N VAL A 180 28.35 6.33 12.50
CA VAL A 180 28.97 6.58 11.18
C VAL A 180 28.31 7.75 10.45
N ALA A 181 27.05 8.04 10.75
CA ALA A 181 26.29 9.15 10.16
C ALA A 181 25.37 9.78 11.21
N PRO A 182 25.78 10.86 11.89
CA PRO A 182 24.89 11.57 12.81
C PRO A 182 23.74 12.22 12.01
N PHE A 183 22.51 12.13 12.51
CA PHE A 183 21.25 12.70 11.97
C PHE A 183 20.55 11.98 10.80
N ALA A 184 21.27 11.37 9.87
CA ALA A 184 20.65 10.63 8.76
C ALA A 184 19.78 9.42 9.19
N PRO A 185 20.21 8.56 10.13
CA PRO A 185 19.44 7.37 10.49
C PRO A 185 18.19 7.71 11.31
N GLN A 186 18.19 8.79 12.09
CA GLN A 186 17.04 9.17 12.91
C GLN A 186 15.85 9.64 12.06
N VAL A 187 16.09 10.54 11.09
CA VAL A 187 15.04 11.04 10.20
C VAL A 187 14.50 9.93 9.30
N ALA A 188 15.39 9.09 8.76
CA ALA A 188 15.00 7.93 7.96
C ALA A 188 14.15 6.94 8.77
N MET A 189 14.54 6.67 10.02
CA MET A 189 13.79 5.77 10.91
C MET A 189 12.38 6.30 11.19
N SER A 190 12.25 7.58 11.56
CA SER A 190 10.95 8.20 11.80
C SER A 190 10.07 8.16 10.56
N ALA A 191 10.63 8.44 9.38
CA ALA A 191 9.89 8.35 8.12
C ALA A 191 9.40 6.91 7.87
N ILE A 192 10.28 5.91 7.96
CA ILE A 192 9.93 4.48 7.78
C ILE A 192 8.83 4.08 8.76
N TRP A 193 8.93 4.49 10.02
CA TRP A 193 7.93 4.22 11.04
C TRP A 193 6.56 4.79 10.67
N THR A 194 6.51 6.08 10.32
CA THR A 194 5.29 6.76 9.88
C THR A 194 4.70 6.10 8.64
N PHE A 195 5.53 5.75 7.66
CA PHE A 195 5.10 5.05 6.44
C PHE A 195 4.52 3.67 6.75
N THR A 196 5.12 2.92 7.66
CA THR A 196 4.67 1.58 8.04
C THR A 196 3.34 1.63 8.76
N ILE A 197 3.20 2.52 9.75
CA ILE A 197 1.93 2.69 10.46
C ILE A 197 0.84 3.20 9.50
N ARG A 198 1.14 4.20 8.66
CA ARG A 198 0.22 4.70 7.64
C ARG A 198 -0.22 3.59 6.69
N TRP A 199 0.70 2.71 6.31
CA TRP A 199 0.38 1.53 5.50
C TRP A 199 -0.53 0.54 6.23
N VAL A 200 -0.30 0.27 7.52
CA VAL A 200 -1.16 -0.61 8.32
C VAL A 200 -2.61 -0.10 8.31
N PHE A 201 -2.83 1.20 8.51
CA PHE A 201 -4.16 1.81 8.51
C PHE A 201 -4.77 1.92 7.11
N ALA A 202 -4.01 2.37 6.12
CA ALA A 202 -4.48 2.47 4.74
C ALA A 202 -4.87 1.10 4.19
N ASP A 203 -4.17 0.03 4.57
CA ASP A 203 -4.54 -1.34 4.20
C ASP A 203 -5.86 -1.79 4.85
N GLN A 204 -6.16 -1.39 6.09
CA GLN A 204 -7.48 -1.67 6.68
C GLN A 204 -8.61 -0.99 5.92
N GLN A 205 -8.40 0.27 5.52
CA GLN A 205 -9.40 1.05 4.78
C GLN A 205 -9.69 0.47 3.40
N ARG A 206 -8.73 -0.24 2.80
CA ARG A 206 -8.85 -0.88 1.49
C ARG A 206 -9.34 -2.33 1.56
N ARG A 207 -9.64 -2.86 2.76
CA ARG A 207 -10.14 -4.22 2.93
C ARG A 207 -11.63 -4.21 3.16
N CYS A 208 -12.30 -5.23 2.64
CA CYS A 208 -13.71 -5.43 2.90
C CYS A 208 -13.94 -5.71 4.40
N PRO A 209 -14.87 -5.01 5.06
CA PRO A 209 -15.14 -5.19 6.49
C PRO A 209 -15.81 -6.54 6.83
N VAL A 210 -16.24 -7.31 5.81
CA VAL A 210 -16.88 -8.61 6.00
C VAL A 210 -15.88 -9.76 5.80
N CYS A 211 -15.14 -9.77 4.69
CA CYS A 211 -14.22 -10.86 4.35
C CYS A 211 -12.73 -10.56 4.54
N LEU A 212 -12.36 -9.33 4.90
CA LEU A 212 -10.98 -8.86 5.09
C LEU A 212 -10.09 -9.00 3.85
N ARG A 213 -10.67 -9.31 2.69
CA ARG A 213 -9.95 -9.31 1.42
C ARG A 213 -9.75 -7.88 0.94
N LEU A 214 -8.62 -7.64 0.30
CA LEU A 214 -8.36 -6.36 -0.35
C LEU A 214 -9.44 -6.12 -1.42
N THR A 215 -9.97 -4.90 -1.52
CA THR A 215 -10.83 -4.54 -2.65
C THR A 215 -9.98 -4.45 -3.90
N ASN A 216 -10.45 -5.12 -4.95
CA ASN A 216 -9.71 -5.23 -6.20
C ASN A 216 -10.21 -4.20 -7.20
N ASP A 217 -9.34 -3.93 -8.18
CA ASP A 217 -9.64 -3.22 -9.42
C ASP A 217 -10.35 -1.89 -9.20
N PRO A 218 -9.62 -0.84 -8.77
CA PRO A 218 -10.18 0.49 -8.73
C PRO A 218 -10.59 0.91 -10.15
N ILE A 219 -11.89 0.98 -10.40
CA ILE A 219 -12.45 1.56 -11.61
C ILE A 219 -12.58 3.06 -11.35
N ARG A 220 -12.02 3.89 -12.24
CA ARG A 220 -12.28 5.33 -12.18
C ARG A 220 -13.60 5.64 -12.84
N ILE A 221 -14.40 6.47 -12.18
CA ILE A 221 -15.64 7.02 -12.71
C ILE A 221 -15.47 8.53 -12.83
N GLY A 222 -15.85 9.05 -13.99
CA GLY A 222 -15.81 10.47 -14.33
C GLY A 222 -14.44 10.97 -14.78
N THR A 223 -14.44 12.16 -15.38
CA THR A 223 -13.22 12.94 -15.63
C THR A 223 -13.10 14.09 -14.60
N PRO A 224 -11.87 14.53 -14.24
CA PRO A 224 -11.70 15.61 -13.29
C PRO A 224 -12.31 16.95 -13.74
N SER A 225 -12.62 17.10 -15.03
CA SER A 225 -13.29 18.26 -15.63
C SER A 225 -14.82 18.26 -15.47
N GLU A 226 -15.45 17.14 -15.15
CA GLU A 226 -16.93 16.98 -15.08
C GLU A 226 -17.48 17.09 -13.65
N THR A 227 -16.67 17.60 -12.73
CA THR A 227 -16.91 17.60 -11.28
C THR A 227 -18.04 18.52 -10.81
N PHE A 228 -18.65 19.30 -11.71
CA PHE A 228 -19.71 20.24 -11.38
C PHE A 228 -21.09 19.59 -11.24
N LEU A 229 -21.34 18.48 -11.95
CA LEU A 229 -22.61 17.73 -11.89
C LEU A 229 -22.43 16.22 -11.68
N GLU A 230 -21.25 15.66 -11.98
CA GLU A 230 -20.96 14.24 -11.83
C GLU A 230 -19.87 13.98 -10.79
N TRP A 231 -19.95 12.82 -10.13
CA TRP A 231 -18.95 12.39 -9.16
C TRP A 231 -17.67 11.94 -9.88
N TYR A 232 -16.53 12.40 -9.39
CA TYR A 232 -15.20 12.00 -9.85
C TYR A 232 -14.44 11.25 -8.75
N GLY A 233 -14.10 10.00 -9.00
CA GLY A 233 -13.32 9.21 -8.05
C GLY A 233 -13.04 7.79 -8.54
N SER A 234 -12.54 6.97 -7.62
CA SER A 234 -12.31 5.55 -7.87
C SER A 234 -13.22 4.70 -7.01
N GLU A 235 -13.86 3.71 -7.62
CA GLU A 235 -14.64 2.68 -6.94
C GLU A 235 -13.89 1.36 -7.00
N SER A 236 -13.80 0.65 -5.88
CA SER A 236 -13.25 -0.71 -5.85
C SER A 236 -14.25 -1.66 -5.25
N MET A 237 -14.43 -2.83 -5.87
CA MET A 237 -15.41 -3.83 -5.46
C MET A 237 -14.76 -4.92 -4.60
N CYS A 238 -15.52 -5.44 -3.64
CA CYS A 238 -15.17 -6.70 -3.00
C CYS A 238 -15.40 -7.86 -3.96
N SER A 239 -14.40 -8.70 -4.21
CA SER A 239 -14.50 -9.89 -5.10
C SER A 239 -15.59 -10.90 -4.70
N ARG A 240 -16.01 -10.89 -3.42
CA ARG A 240 -17.14 -11.71 -2.92
C ARG A 240 -18.50 -11.00 -2.96
N GLY A 241 -18.57 -9.77 -3.47
CA GLY A 241 -19.83 -9.01 -3.59
C GLY A 241 -20.36 -8.38 -2.30
N HIS A 242 -19.57 -8.25 -1.23
CA HIS A 242 -20.07 -7.69 0.05
C HIS A 242 -20.28 -6.17 0.04
N GLY A 243 -19.63 -5.46 -0.87
CA GLY A 243 -19.71 -4.01 -0.95
C GLY A 243 -18.70 -3.39 -1.90
N LEU A 244 -18.82 -2.06 -1.97
CA LEU A 244 -18.06 -1.14 -2.79
C LEU A 244 -17.35 -0.14 -1.88
N LEU A 245 -16.09 0.16 -2.18
CA LEU A 245 -15.33 1.23 -1.56
C LEU A 245 -15.19 2.38 -2.56
N GLN A 246 -15.81 3.51 -2.26
CA GLN A 246 -15.69 4.74 -3.04
C GLN A 246 -14.60 5.63 -2.42
N ILE A 247 -13.68 6.12 -3.25
CA ILE A 247 -12.63 7.05 -2.87
C ILE A 247 -12.73 8.24 -3.82
N SER A 248 -13.05 9.43 -3.30
CA SER A 248 -13.15 10.65 -4.10
C SER A 248 -11.77 11.06 -4.65
N GLY A 249 -11.75 11.48 -5.92
CA GLY A 249 -10.52 11.86 -6.61
C GLY A 249 -9.96 13.23 -6.21
N MET A 250 -10.77 14.08 -5.57
CA MET A 250 -10.37 15.42 -5.14
C MET A 250 -10.39 15.56 -3.61
N PRO A 251 -9.27 16.01 -3.00
CA PRO A 251 -9.15 16.18 -1.56
C PRO A 251 -9.81 17.47 -1.02
N ALA A 252 -10.71 18.12 -1.78
CA ALA A 252 -11.38 19.37 -1.40
C ALA A 252 -12.90 19.35 -1.68
N SER A 253 -13.45 18.24 -2.17
CA SER A 253 -14.90 18.08 -2.38
C SER A 253 -15.60 17.67 -1.09
N TYR A 254 -16.87 18.03 -0.90
CA TYR A 254 -17.70 17.67 0.27
C TYR A 254 -17.64 16.18 0.68
N SER A 255 -17.31 15.28 -0.25
CA SER A 255 -17.07 13.84 -0.03
C SER A 255 -15.58 13.44 0.09
N GLU A 256 -14.74 14.19 0.82
CA GLU A 256 -13.30 13.88 0.97
C GLU A 256 -12.98 12.46 1.46
N GLN A 257 -13.94 11.79 2.09
CA GLN A 257 -13.68 10.58 2.86
C GLN A 257 -14.04 9.31 2.07
N ALA A 258 -13.18 8.30 2.19
CA ALA A 258 -13.46 6.98 1.65
C ALA A 258 -14.72 6.40 2.31
N GLN A 259 -15.71 6.01 1.50
CA GLN A 259 -17.01 5.54 1.97
C GLN A 259 -17.22 4.08 1.58
N TRP A 260 -17.66 3.26 2.54
CA TRP A 260 -18.05 1.87 2.28
C TRP A 260 -19.55 1.77 2.02
N LEU A 261 -19.91 1.28 0.84
CA LEU A 261 -21.30 1.03 0.44
C LEU A 261 -21.56 -0.47 0.42
N ARG A 262 -22.60 -0.91 1.14
CA ARG A 262 -23.04 -2.31 1.10
C ARG A 262 -23.83 -2.56 -0.17
N LEU A 263 -23.44 -3.60 -0.90
CA LEU A 263 -24.24 -4.13 -2.00
C LEU A 263 -25.44 -4.86 -1.40
N GLY A 264 -26.65 -4.48 -1.83
CA GLY A 264 -27.90 -5.13 -1.41
C GLY A 264 -28.07 -6.53 -2.01
N ASP A 265 -29.06 -7.26 -1.53
CA ASP A 265 -29.31 -8.66 -1.91
C ASP A 265 -29.55 -8.87 -3.41
N SER A 266 -30.02 -7.83 -4.12
CA SER A 266 -30.21 -7.81 -5.58
C SER A 266 -28.92 -8.07 -6.37
N TRP A 267 -27.76 -7.75 -5.80
CA TRP A 267 -26.46 -7.97 -6.44
C TRP A 267 -25.88 -9.36 -6.19
N SER A 268 -26.45 -10.12 -5.25
CA SER A 268 -25.90 -11.41 -4.81
C SER A 268 -25.92 -12.50 -5.90
N GLY A 269 -26.76 -12.35 -6.93
CA GLY A 269 -26.83 -13.26 -8.08
C GLY A 269 -25.61 -13.17 -9.00
N LEU A 270 -25.01 -11.99 -9.17
CA LEU A 270 -23.85 -11.77 -10.05
C LEU A 270 -22.54 -12.35 -9.48
N PHE A 271 -22.44 -12.47 -8.16
CA PHE A 271 -21.25 -12.96 -7.47
C PHE A 271 -21.34 -14.45 -7.08
N ARG A 272 -22.51 -15.09 -7.25
CA ARG A 272 -22.72 -16.52 -6.95
C ARG A 272 -22.33 -17.46 -8.09
N SER A 273 -22.23 -16.97 -9.33
CA SER A 273 -22.01 -17.76 -10.54
C SER A 273 -20.56 -18.24 -10.76
N GLY A 274 -19.63 -17.92 -9.85
CA GLY A 274 -18.20 -18.30 -9.96
C GLY A 274 -17.78 -19.60 -9.26
N LEU A 275 -18.70 -20.36 -8.65
CA LEU A 275 -18.41 -21.71 -8.17
C LEU A 275 -18.65 -22.71 -9.30
N PRO A 276 -17.70 -23.59 -9.67
CA PRO A 276 -18.02 -24.73 -10.52
C PRO A 276 -19.06 -25.58 -9.78
N SER A 277 -20.24 -25.66 -10.37
CA SER A 277 -21.32 -26.55 -9.97
C SER A 277 -20.91 -27.99 -10.26
N SER A 278 -20.16 -28.62 -9.35
CA SER A 278 -20.03 -30.07 -9.32
C SER A 278 -21.21 -30.66 -8.54
N GLU A 279 -22.06 -31.37 -9.27
CA GLU A 279 -23.00 -32.40 -8.78
C GLU A 279 -24.15 -31.96 -7.88
N ALA A 280 -25.11 -31.27 -8.51
CA ALA A 280 -26.52 -31.58 -8.26
C ALA A 280 -26.96 -32.65 -9.28
N ALA A 281 -26.82 -33.92 -8.92
CA ALA A 281 -27.43 -35.04 -9.64
C ALA A 281 -28.15 -35.95 -8.63
N GLY A 282 -29.49 -35.93 -8.65
CA GLY A 282 -30.26 -36.89 -7.85
C GLY A 282 -31.68 -36.50 -7.49
N VAL A 283 -32.46 -35.93 -8.41
CA VAL A 283 -33.94 -35.92 -8.27
C VAL A 283 -34.54 -36.47 -9.56
N ARG A 284 -34.97 -37.73 -9.54
CA ARG A 284 -35.82 -38.31 -10.59
C ARG A 284 -37.25 -37.78 -10.45
N PRO A 285 -37.93 -37.41 -11.54
CA PRO A 285 -39.38 -37.32 -11.54
C PRO A 285 -40.02 -38.72 -11.63
N ARG A 286 -41.25 -38.79 -11.15
CA ARG A 286 -42.11 -39.96 -10.97
C ARG A 286 -42.35 -40.77 -12.23
#